data_AF-A0A3N5RL56-F1
#
_entry.id   AF-A0A3N5RL56-F1
#
_cell.length_a   1.000
_cell.length_b   1.000
_cell.length_c   1.000
_cell.angle_alpha   90.00
_cell.angle_beta   90.00
_cell.angle_gamma   90.00
#
_symmetry.space_group_name_H-M   'P 1'
#
loop_
_entity.id
_entity.type
_entity.pdbx_description
1 polymer ?
#
loop_
_entity_poly.entity_id
_entity_poly.type
_entity_poly.pdbx_seq_one_letter_code
_entity_poly.pdbx_strand_id
1 'polypeptide(L)'
;MKKIKEIPAFERPREKLTAKGPEALSDVELLAILLGSGIRGRDVFQVAKAILKQLDQSKDPINVARLKEIEGIGLAKACQIMAAFELARRRLIKDRIQIRDVRDVLPLIQHIVDKKQEYFICLSLN
;
A
#
# COMPACT_ATOMS: atom_id res chain seq x y z
N MET A 1 -12.03 -9.74 17.24
CA MET A 1 -11.27 -10.66 16.35
C MET A 1 -10.63 -11.70 17.23
N LYS A 2 -10.55 -12.94 16.74
CA LYS A 2 -9.85 -14.02 17.43
C LYS A 2 -8.35 -13.73 17.48
N LYS A 3 -7.67 -14.07 18.57
CA LYS A 3 -6.20 -14.00 18.63
C LYS A 3 -5.60 -14.99 17.64
N ILE A 4 -4.38 -14.76 17.14
CA ILE A 4 -3.74 -15.67 16.16
C ILE A 4 -3.78 -17.15 16.60
N LYS A 5 -3.59 -17.42 17.89
CA LYS A 5 -3.60 -18.78 18.44
C LYS A 5 -4.97 -19.47 18.34
N GLU A 6 -6.05 -18.69 18.27
CA GLU A 6 -7.45 -19.16 18.17
C GLU A 6 -7.91 -19.30 16.71
N ILE A 7 -7.07 -18.88 15.74
CA ILE A 7 -7.33 -19.03 14.32
C ILE A 7 -6.80 -20.40 13.88
N PRO A 8 -7.60 -21.22 13.17
CA PRO A 8 -7.14 -22.45 12.55
C PRO A 8 -5.88 -22.21 11.72
N ALA A 9 -4.91 -23.12 11.76
CA ALA A 9 -3.60 -22.90 11.15
C ALA A 9 -3.68 -22.45 9.68
N PHE A 10 -4.60 -23.01 8.90
CA PHE A 10 -4.80 -22.69 7.49
C PHE A 10 -5.42 -21.30 7.22
N GLU A 11 -6.06 -20.69 8.22
CA GLU A 11 -6.60 -19.32 8.15
C GLU A 11 -5.67 -18.29 8.80
N ARG A 12 -4.54 -18.72 9.39
CA ARG A 12 -3.56 -17.76 9.92
C ARG A 12 -2.94 -16.99 8.76
N PRO A 13 -2.63 -15.68 8.93
CA PRO A 13 -2.27 -14.83 7.80
C PRO A 13 -1.08 -15.34 6.97
N ARG A 14 0.00 -15.82 7.60
CA ARG A 14 1.21 -16.25 6.86
C ARG A 14 0.98 -17.53 6.07
N GLU A 15 0.24 -18.45 6.68
CA GLU A 15 -0.15 -19.74 6.11
C GLU A 15 -1.14 -19.51 4.96
N LYS A 16 -2.14 -18.65 5.16
CA LYS A 16 -3.11 -18.23 4.16
C LYS A 16 -2.45 -17.52 2.97
N LEU A 17 -1.49 -16.63 3.22
CA LEU A 17 -0.69 -15.95 2.19
C LEU A 17 0.07 -16.97 1.33
N THR A 18 0.63 -18.00 1.95
CA THR A 18 1.40 -19.04 1.25
C THR A 18 0.48 -19.94 0.41
N ALA A 19 -0.72 -20.27 0.92
CA ALA A 19 -1.63 -21.20 0.27
C ALA A 19 -2.53 -20.56 -0.80
N LYS A 20 -2.93 -19.28 -0.61
CA LYS A 20 -3.96 -18.61 -1.42
C LYS A 20 -3.52 -17.28 -2.04
N GLY A 21 -2.27 -16.86 -1.82
CA GLY A 21 -1.76 -15.59 -2.35
C GLY A 21 -2.21 -14.35 -1.56
N PRO A 22 -1.58 -13.18 -1.81
CA PRO A 22 -1.87 -11.93 -1.11
C PRO A 22 -3.31 -11.42 -1.31
N GLU A 23 -3.93 -11.72 -2.45
CA GLU A 23 -5.30 -11.34 -2.80
C GLU A 23 -6.37 -11.95 -1.89
N ALA A 24 -6.06 -13.05 -1.20
CA ALA A 24 -6.98 -13.69 -0.26
C ALA A 24 -6.99 -13.01 1.12
N LEU A 25 -6.09 -12.05 1.36
CA LEU A 25 -5.92 -11.39 2.65
C LEU A 25 -6.59 -10.02 2.66
N SER A 26 -7.20 -9.69 3.80
CA SER A 26 -7.61 -8.32 4.09
C SER A 26 -6.39 -7.43 4.39
N ASP A 27 -6.54 -6.12 4.24
CA ASP A 27 -5.50 -5.13 4.58
C ASP A 27 -5.00 -5.28 6.02
N VAL A 28 -5.91 -5.63 6.95
CA VAL A 28 -5.58 -5.91 8.35
C VAL A 28 -4.64 -7.11 8.46
N GLU A 29 -4.89 -8.18 7.71
CA GLU A 29 -4.04 -9.37 7.69
C GLU A 29 -2.69 -9.09 7.02
N LEU A 30 -2.67 -8.36 5.90
CA LEU A 30 -1.43 -7.95 5.21
C LEU A 30 -0.53 -7.13 6.15
N LEU A 31 -1.11 -6.14 6.82
CA LEU A 31 -0.37 -5.30 7.75
C LEU A 31 0.04 -6.09 9.00
N ALA A 32 -0.77 -7.03 9.47
CA ALA A 32 -0.39 -7.90 10.58
C ALA A 32 0.82 -8.79 10.25
N ILE A 33 0.91 -9.29 9.00
CA ILE A 33 2.08 -10.04 8.54
C ILE A 33 3.32 -9.14 8.54
N LEU A 34 3.21 -7.94 7.98
CA LEU A 34 4.31 -6.97 7.97
C LEU A 34 4.79 -6.67 9.40
N LEU A 35 3.88 -6.35 10.32
CA LEU A 35 4.23 -6.05 11.71
C LEU A 35 4.87 -7.25 12.44
N GLY A 36 4.50 -8.47 12.06
CA GLY A 36 5.01 -9.73 12.60
C GLY A 36 4.58 -10.06 14.04
N SER A 37 4.37 -9.05 14.89
CA SER A 37 3.94 -9.20 16.28
C SER A 37 3.11 -8.01 16.75
N GLY A 38 2.29 -8.27 17.78
CA GLY A 38 1.55 -7.23 18.48
C GLY A 38 2.45 -6.38 19.38
N ILE A 39 1.84 -5.72 20.35
CA ILE A 39 2.53 -4.97 21.41
C ILE A 39 2.05 -5.46 22.76
N ARG A 40 2.66 -4.99 23.84
CA ARG A 40 2.15 -5.29 25.18
C ARG A 40 0.71 -4.80 25.30
N GLY A 41 -0.22 -5.69 25.63
CA GLY A 41 -1.64 -5.39 25.82
C GLY A 41 -2.50 -5.32 24.56
N ARG A 42 -1.92 -5.35 23.35
CA ARG A 42 -2.70 -5.40 22.09
C ARG A 42 -2.13 -6.43 21.12
N ASP A 43 -3.01 -7.24 20.54
CA ASP A 43 -2.62 -8.17 19.50
C ASP A 43 -2.27 -7.45 18.19
N VAL A 44 -1.61 -8.17 17.28
CA VAL A 44 -1.12 -7.59 16.02
C VAL A 44 -2.26 -7.10 15.12
N PHE A 45 -3.44 -7.71 15.16
CA PHE A 45 -4.59 -7.29 14.37
C PHE A 45 -5.19 -5.99 14.90
N GLN A 46 -5.22 -5.82 16.24
CA GLN A 46 -5.62 -4.55 16.85
C GLN A 46 -4.67 -3.42 16.47
N VAL A 47 -3.36 -3.69 16.48
CA VAL A 47 -2.35 -2.71 16.06
C VAL A 47 -2.50 -2.37 14.58
N ALA A 48 -2.65 -3.38 13.71
CA ALA A 48 -2.88 -3.18 12.28
C ALA A 48 -4.12 -2.31 12.00
N LYS A 49 -5.23 -2.57 12.70
CA LYS A 49 -6.45 -1.75 12.57
C LYS A 49 -6.24 -0.29 12.99
N ALA A 50 -5.48 -0.05 14.06
CA ALA A 50 -5.20 1.31 14.51
C ALA A 50 -4.38 2.09 13.47
N ILE A 51 -3.42 1.43 12.81
CA ILE A 51 -2.64 2.02 11.72
C ILE A 51 -3.52 2.30 10.50
N LEU A 52 -4.33 1.33 10.06
CA LEU A 52 -5.23 1.52 8.91
C LEU A 52 -6.20 2.68 9.17
N LYS A 53 -6.79 2.75 10.37
CA LYS A 53 -7.64 3.89 10.75
C LYS A 53 -6.90 5.22 10.66
N GLN A 54 -5.65 5.29 11.11
CA GLN A 54 -4.84 6.52 11.02
C GLN A 54 -4.53 6.88 9.55
N LEU A 55 -4.30 5.88 8.69
CA LEU A 55 -4.08 6.06 7.26
C LEU A 55 -5.34 6.60 6.57
N ASP A 56 -6.51 6.02 6.88
CA ASP A 56 -7.79 6.39 6.27
C ASP A 56 -8.27 7.79 6.70
N GLN A 57 -7.94 8.22 7.92
CA GLN A 57 -8.38 9.49 8.48
C GLN A 57 -7.42 10.65 8.19
N SER A 58 -6.19 10.38 7.76
CA SER A 58 -5.18 11.42 7.56
C SER A 58 -5.43 12.18 6.26
N LYS A 59 -5.61 13.49 6.36
CA LYS A 59 -5.58 14.38 5.18
C LYS A 59 -4.15 14.67 4.72
N ASP A 60 -3.20 14.59 5.65
CA ASP A 60 -1.79 14.82 5.40
C ASP A 60 -1.06 13.53 5.07
N PRO A 61 0.08 13.59 4.33
CA PRO A 61 0.91 12.42 4.07
C PRO A 61 1.35 11.75 5.38
N ILE A 62 1.20 10.42 5.45
CA ILE A 62 1.67 9.65 6.61
C ILE A 62 3.20 9.76 6.71
N ASN A 63 3.71 9.88 7.93
CA ASN A 63 5.14 9.88 8.21
C ASN A 63 5.45 9.15 9.53
N VAL A 64 6.75 8.99 9.83
CA VAL A 64 7.21 8.30 11.04
C VAL A 64 6.66 8.93 12.31
N ALA A 65 6.64 10.26 12.41
CA ALA A 65 6.13 10.96 13.59
C ALA A 65 4.65 10.66 13.83
N ARG A 66 3.84 10.70 12.77
CA ARG A 66 2.41 10.42 12.83
C ARG A 66 2.11 8.98 13.20
N LEU A 67 2.87 8.02 12.66
CA LEU A 67 2.73 6.60 13.04
C LEU A 67 3.08 6.36 14.51
N LYS A 68 4.06 7.09 15.05
CA LYS A 68 4.44 6.99 16.48
C LYS A 68 3.39 7.53 17.45
N GLU A 69 2.42 8.32 16.99
CA GLU A 69 1.27 8.72 17.82
C GLU A 69 0.36 7.53 18.16
N ILE A 70 0.43 6.45 17.37
CA ILE A 70 -0.31 5.23 17.64
C ILE A 70 0.35 4.51 18.81
N GLU A 71 -0.43 4.28 19.86
CA GLU A 71 0.05 3.64 21.08
C GLU A 71 0.76 2.30 20.79
N GLY A 72 2.02 2.21 21.25
CA GLY A 72 2.90 1.05 21.09
C GLY A 72 3.59 0.92 19.72
N ILE A 73 3.38 1.87 18.80
CA ILE A 73 4.21 2.01 17.60
C ILE A 73 5.45 2.82 17.93
N GLY A 74 6.53 2.12 18.27
CA GLY A 74 7.86 2.72 18.41
C GLY A 74 8.52 3.03 17.07
N LEU A 75 9.69 3.65 17.13
CA LEU A 75 10.48 4.05 15.96
C LEU A 75 10.69 2.87 14.98
N ALA A 76 11.04 1.69 15.48
CA ALA A 76 11.31 0.52 14.66
C ALA A 76 10.11 0.13 13.77
N LYS A 77 8.92 -0.02 14.36
CA LYS A 77 7.71 -0.39 13.62
C LYS A 77 7.26 0.72 12.67
N ALA A 78 7.39 1.99 13.08
CA ALA A 78 7.07 3.12 12.21
C ALA A 78 7.98 3.17 10.97
N CYS A 79 9.30 3.03 11.16
CA CYS A 79 10.26 2.95 10.05
C CYS A 79 10.00 1.76 9.14
N GLN A 80 9.66 0.60 9.71
CA GLN A 80 9.33 -0.60 8.95
C GLN A 80 8.15 -0.37 7.99
N ILE A 81 7.07 0.25 8.48
CA ILE A 81 5.88 0.56 7.66
C ILE A 81 6.24 1.56 6.56
N MET A 82 6.92 2.65 6.91
CA MET A 82 7.32 3.67 5.93
C MET A 82 8.24 3.10 4.85
N ALA A 83 9.18 2.23 5.23
CA ALA A 83 10.06 1.55 4.29
C ALA A 83 9.27 0.63 3.35
N ALA A 84 8.28 -0.12 3.86
CA ALA A 84 7.43 -0.97 3.03
C ALA A 84 6.63 -0.16 2.01
N PHE A 85 6.03 0.96 2.43
CA PHE A 85 5.28 1.85 1.53
C PHE A 85 6.16 2.47 0.46
N GLU A 86 7.31 3.02 0.84
CA GLU A 86 8.23 3.62 -0.13
C GLU A 86 8.80 2.58 -1.10
N LEU A 87 9.08 1.36 -0.63
CA LEU A 87 9.52 0.27 -1.50
C LEU A 87 8.43 -0.12 -2.51
N ALA A 88 7.19 -0.28 -2.05
CA ALA A 88 6.04 -0.54 -2.92
C ALA A 88 5.88 0.59 -3.95
N ARG A 89 5.99 1.85 -3.52
CA ARG A 89 5.95 3.01 -4.41
C ARG A 89 7.05 2.96 -5.47
N ARG A 90 8.30 2.68 -5.10
CA ARG A 90 9.43 2.67 -6.06
C ARG A 90 9.41 1.48 -7.03
N ARG A 91 8.84 0.34 -6.64
CA ARG A 91 8.99 -0.92 -7.38
C ARG A 91 7.72 -1.39 -8.07
N LEU A 92 6.56 -1.12 -7.48
CA LEU A 92 5.28 -1.63 -7.94
C LEU A 92 4.43 -0.53 -8.57
N ILE A 93 4.53 0.70 -8.05
CA ILE A 93 3.86 1.86 -8.61
C ILE A 93 4.83 2.54 -9.57
N LYS A 94 4.77 2.19 -10.86
CA LYS A 94 5.47 2.98 -11.87
C LYS A 94 4.94 4.40 -11.82
N ASP A 95 5.83 5.39 -11.86
CA ASP A 95 5.43 6.79 -11.96
C ASP A 95 4.40 6.91 -13.09
N ARG A 96 3.16 7.27 -12.72
CA ARG A 96 2.15 7.60 -13.73
C ARG A 96 2.71 8.81 -14.47
N ILE A 97 2.74 8.74 -15.80
CA ILE A 97 3.05 9.91 -16.62
C ILE A 97 2.03 10.99 -16.22
N GLN A 98 2.50 12.03 -15.54
CA GLN A 98 1.68 13.18 -15.23
C GLN A 98 1.63 14.05 -16.47
N ILE A 99 0.42 14.20 -17.03
CA ILE A 99 0.16 15.15 -18.11
C ILE A 99 -0.28 16.46 -17.45
N ARG A 100 0.63 17.43 -17.40
CA ARG A 100 0.37 18.79 -16.89
C ARG A 100 0.14 19.76 -18.02
N ASP A 101 0.83 19.57 -19.15
CA ASP A 101 0.65 20.36 -20.35
C ASP A 101 0.90 19.56 -21.64
N VAL A 102 0.73 20.22 -22.78
CA VAL A 102 0.88 19.62 -24.12
C VAL A 102 2.23 18.93 -24.31
N ARG A 103 3.30 19.41 -23.69
CA ARG A 103 4.66 18.84 -23.85
C ARG A 103 4.77 17.45 -23.25
N ASP A 104 3.96 17.14 -22.24
CA ASP A 104 3.91 15.80 -21.63
C ASP A 104 3.21 14.79 -22.54
N VAL A 105 2.34 15.26 -23.45
CA VAL A 105 1.59 14.43 -24.38
C VAL A 105 2.41 14.04 -25.61
N LEU A 106 3.23 14.96 -26.13
CA LEU A 106 3.96 14.77 -27.39
C LEU A 106 4.77 13.45 -27.46
N PRO A 107 5.51 13.02 -26.41
CA PRO A 107 6.21 11.75 -26.42
C PRO A 107 5.27 10.52 -26.52
N LEU A 108 4.03 10.63 -26.04
CA LEU A 108 3.06 9.53 -26.01
C LEU A 108 2.43 9.27 -27.39
N ILE A 109 2.34 10.32 -28.21
CA ILE A 109 1.71 10.26 -29.53
C ILE A 109 2.72 10.30 -30.69
N GLN A 110 4.03 10.23 -30.41
CA GLN A 110 5.06 10.38 -31.45
C GLN A 110 4.91 9.36 -32.61
N HIS A 111 4.36 8.18 -32.33
CA HIS A 111 4.14 7.11 -33.30
C HIS A 111 3.11 7.44 -34.41
N ILE A 112 2.34 8.53 -34.29
CA ILE A 112 1.40 8.98 -35.33
C ILE A 112 1.90 10.13 -36.19
N VAL A 113 3.06 10.74 -35.88
CA VAL A 113 3.55 11.95 -36.55
C VAL A 113 3.72 11.75 -38.06
N ASP A 114 4.20 10.59 -38.49
CA ASP A 114 4.48 10.29 -39.91
C ASP A 114 3.34 9.55 -40.63
N LYS A 115 2.16 9.48 -40.01
CA LYS A 115 1.03 8.73 -40.60
C LYS A 115 0.32 9.56 -41.65
N LYS A 116 0.01 8.92 -42.79
CA LYS A 116 -0.63 9.56 -43.96
C LYS A 116 -2.16 9.71 -43.85
N GLN A 117 -2.76 9.19 -42.78
CA GLN A 117 -4.19 9.25 -42.51
C GLN A 117 -4.41 9.95 -41.17
N GLU A 118 -5.58 10.56 -40.96
CA GLU A 118 -5.92 11.19 -39.69
C GLU A 118 -6.23 10.14 -38.62
N TYR A 119 -5.68 10.33 -37.42
CA TYR A 119 -5.92 9.48 -36.26
C TYR A 119 -6.55 10.29 -35.13
N PHE A 120 -7.71 9.85 -34.66
CA PHE A 120 -8.32 10.38 -33.45
C PHE A 120 -7.78 9.62 -32.24
N ILE A 121 -7.03 10.29 -31.36
CA ILE A 121 -6.45 9.69 -30.15
C ILE A 121 -7.16 10.24 -28.91
N CYS A 122 -7.62 9.34 -28.04
CA CYS A 122 -8.14 9.69 -26.73
C CYS A 122 -7.08 9.40 -25.65
N LEU A 123 -6.74 10.41 -24.86
CA LEU A 123 -5.89 10.27 -23.68
C LEU A 123 -6.75 10.49 -22.44
N SER A 124 -6.93 9.43 -21.66
CA SER A 124 -7.69 9.49 -20.42
C SER A 124 -6.82 10.07 -19.30
N LEU A 125 -7.22 11.21 -18.76
CA LEU A 125 -6.63 11.78 -17.56
C LEU A 125 -7.39 11.26 -16.32
N ASN A 126 -6.67 10.92 -15.25
CA ASN A 126 -7.25 10.54 -13.96
C ASN A 126 -7.27 11.72 -13.00
#